data_AF-A0A958FEW4-F1
#
_entry.id   AF-A0A958FEW4-F1
#
_cell.length_a   1.000
_cell.length_b   1.000
_cell.length_c   1.000
_cell.angle_alpha   90.00
_cell.angle_beta   90.00
_cell.angle_gamma   90.00
#
_symmetry.space_group_name_H-M   'P 1'
#
loop_
_entity.id
_entity.type
_entity.pdbx_description
1 polymer ?
#
loop_
_entity_poly.entity_id
_entity_poly.type
_entity_poly.pdbx_seq_one_letter_code
_entity_poly.pdbx_strand_id
1 'polypeptide(L)'
;MSIETMSPLSRWVYALKISSWPKLLVPFLLGQGLGASAVGELSGWGLLTGLGFTVGLLVFIVLLNDWADQEVDRIKRDMFPDG
;
A
#
# COMPACT_ATOMS: atom_id res chain seq x y z
N MET A 1 4.00 -11.95 17.60
CA MET A 1 5.23 -12.49 16.97
C MET A 1 6.21 -11.34 16.82
N SER A 2 7.41 -11.43 17.39
CA SER A 2 8.40 -10.35 17.28
C SER A 2 8.92 -10.24 15.85
N ILE A 3 9.14 -9.02 15.33
CA ILE A 3 9.70 -8.80 13.99
C ILE A 3 11.07 -9.48 13.82
N GLU A 4 11.80 -9.67 14.92
CA GLU A 4 13.13 -10.28 14.95
C GLU A 4 13.13 -11.77 14.60
N THR A 5 12.01 -12.47 14.78
CA THR A 5 11.90 -13.91 14.45
C THR A 5 11.34 -14.16 13.05
N MET A 6 11.00 -13.11 12.30
CA MET A 6 10.41 -13.21 10.97
C MET A 6 11.47 -13.45 9.89
N SER A 7 11.13 -14.26 8.89
CA SER A 7 11.96 -14.39 7.69
C SER A 7 12.09 -13.04 6.95
N PRO A 8 13.16 -12.82 6.15
CA PRO A 8 13.31 -11.58 5.39
C PRO A 8 12.09 -11.24 4.53
N LEU A 9 11.49 -12.25 3.87
CA LEU A 9 10.29 -12.07 3.06
C LEU A 9 9.10 -11.61 3.92
N SER A 10 8.91 -12.24 5.08
CA SER A 10 7.81 -11.91 6.00
C SER A 10 7.94 -10.47 6.53
N ARG A 11 9.16 -9.98 6.76
CA ARG A 11 9.41 -8.59 7.19
C ARG A 11 9.02 -7.59 6.10
N TRP A 12 9.33 -7.89 4.84
CA TRP A 12 8.90 -7.06 3.72
C TRP A 12 7.39 -7.08 3.54
N VAL A 13 6.75 -8.25 3.59
CA VAL A 13 5.28 -8.36 3.50
C VAL A 13 4.60 -7.58 4.62
N TYR A 14 5.15 -7.62 5.84
CA TYR A 14 4.67 -6.83 6.97
C TYR A 14 4.80 -5.32 6.70
N ALA A 15 5.97 -4.84 6.28
CA ALA A 15 6.22 -3.43 5.96
C ALA A 15 5.36 -2.90 4.80
N LEU A 16 5.00 -3.76 3.85
CA LEU A 16 4.12 -3.39 2.74
C LEU A 16 2.67 -3.13 3.16
N LYS A 17 2.27 -3.52 4.39
CA LYS A 17 0.93 -3.26 4.94
C LYS A 17 -0.18 -3.58 3.94
N ILE A 18 -0.18 -4.79 3.37
CA ILE A 18 -1.09 -5.21 2.28
C ILE A 18 -2.57 -4.92 2.58
N SER A 19 -2.99 -5.05 3.84
CA SER A 19 -4.35 -4.74 4.28
C SER A 19 -4.78 -3.30 4.04
N SER A 20 -3.83 -2.37 3.90
CA SER A 20 -4.08 -0.95 3.61
C SER A 20 -4.27 -0.66 2.12
N TRP A 21 -3.93 -1.59 1.23
CA TRP A 21 -3.91 -1.36 -0.21
C TRP A 21 -5.25 -0.99 -0.86
N PRO A 22 -6.41 -1.50 -0.38
CA PRO A 22 -7.71 -1.09 -0.91
C PRO A 22 -7.93 0.43 -0.90
N LYS A 23 -7.26 1.17 0.00
CA LYS A 23 -7.36 2.64 0.09
C LYS A 23 -6.98 3.36 -1.20
N LEU A 24 -6.08 2.80 -2.01
CA LEU A 24 -5.69 3.36 -3.30
C LEU A 24 -6.15 2.51 -4.49
N LEU A 25 -6.26 1.18 -4.34
CA LEU A 25 -6.72 0.31 -5.42
C LEU A 25 -8.20 0.52 -5.77
N VAL A 26 -9.07 0.74 -4.77
CA VAL A 26 -10.49 1.02 -5.02
C VAL A 26 -10.68 2.32 -5.82
N PRO A 27 -10.13 3.47 -5.41
CA PRO A 27 -10.28 4.69 -6.21
C PRO A 27 -9.58 4.60 -7.58
N PHE A 28 -8.48 3.84 -7.70
CA PHE A 28 -7.89 3.54 -9.02
C PHE A 28 -8.89 2.82 -9.94
N LEU A 29 -9.55 1.75 -9.48
CA LEU A 29 -10.53 1.01 -10.28
C LEU A 29 -11.73 1.88 -10.65
N LEU A 30 -12.24 2.68 -9.71
CA LEU A 30 -13.33 3.60 -9.97
C LEU A 30 -12.93 4.67 -11.00
N GLY A 31 -11.73 5.24 -10.87
CA GLY A 31 -11.21 6.23 -11.82
C GLY A 31 -11.05 5.66 -13.23
N GLN A 32 -10.51 4.44 -13.36
CA GLN A 32 -10.40 3.75 -14.64
C GLN A 32 -11.78 3.46 -15.26
N GLY A 33 -12.73 3.00 -14.45
CA GLY A 33 -14.11 2.76 -14.90
C GLY A 33 -14.80 4.02 -15.40
N LEU A 34 -14.65 5.14 -14.68
CA LEU A 34 -15.16 6.44 -15.11
C LEU A 34 -14.49 6.92 -16.41
N GLY A 35 -13.17 6.79 -16.52
CA GLY A 35 -12.44 7.14 -17.74
C GLY A 35 -12.88 6.31 -18.94
N ALA A 36 -13.00 4.99 -18.78
CA ALA A 36 -13.47 4.10 -19.83
C ALA A 36 -14.92 4.40 -20.23
N SER A 37 -15.79 4.70 -19.26
CA SER A 37 -17.17 5.11 -19.54
C SER A 37 -17.26 6.43 -20.30
N ALA A 38 -16.36 7.39 -20.03
CA ALA A 38 -16.35 8.68 -20.69
C ALA A 38 -15.82 8.61 -22.13
N VAL A 39 -14.84 7.74 -22.39
CA VAL A 39 -14.20 7.57 -23.71
C VAL A 39 -14.90 6.49 -24.55
N GLY A 40 -15.65 5.58 -23.91
CA GLY A 40 -16.30 4.44 -24.56
C GLY A 40 -15.35 3.26 -24.84
N GLU A 41 -14.13 3.30 -24.33
CA GLU A 41 -13.09 2.32 -24.62
C GLU A 41 -12.26 2.01 -23.36
N LEU A 42 -11.88 0.74 -23.21
CA LEU A 42 -10.95 0.31 -22.16
C LEU A 42 -9.54 0.15 -22.73
N SER A 43 -8.61 0.98 -22.25
CA SER A 43 -7.19 0.88 -22.64
C SER A 43 -6.44 -0.09 -21.75
N GLY A 44 -5.97 -1.22 -22.29
CA GLY A 44 -5.11 -2.15 -21.56
C GLY A 44 -3.80 -1.51 -21.08
N TRP A 45 -3.22 -0.63 -21.89
CA TRP A 45 -2.03 0.14 -21.51
C TRP A 45 -2.33 1.15 -20.40
N GLY A 46 -3.48 1.84 -20.46
CA GLY A 46 -3.92 2.75 -19.40
C GLY A 46 -4.12 2.04 -18.07
N LEU A 47 -4.72 0.83 -18.09
CA LEU A 47 -4.86 0.00 -16.90
C LEU A 47 -3.50 -0.44 -16.35
N LEU A 48 -2.61 -0.97 -17.19
CA LEU A 48 -1.31 -1.49 -16.75
C LEU A 48 -0.42 -0.38 -16.17
N THR A 49 -0.32 0.75 -16.86
CA THR A 49 0.51 1.89 -16.43
C THR A 49 -0.08 2.55 -15.18
N GLY A 50 -1.40 2.74 -15.13
CA GLY A 50 -2.07 3.29 -13.95
C GLY A 50 -1.97 2.36 -12.74
N LEU A 51 -2.08 1.05 -12.92
CA LEU A 51 -1.92 0.07 -11.84
C LEU A 51 -0.47 0.07 -11.34
N GLY A 52 0.51 0.03 -12.25
CA GLY A 52 1.93 0.10 -11.91
C GLY A 52 2.27 1.35 -11.12
N PHE A 53 1.76 2.51 -11.55
CA PHE A 53 1.91 3.77 -10.83
C PHE A 53 1.24 3.70 -9.45
N THR A 54 -0.02 3.22 -9.37
CA THR A 54 -0.78 3.17 -8.11
C THR A 54 -0.09 2.28 -7.09
N VAL A 55 0.35 1.08 -7.49
CA VAL A 55 1.06 0.14 -6.60
C VAL A 55 2.42 0.71 -6.21
N GLY A 56 3.18 1.27 -7.16
CA GLY A 56 4.48 1.89 -6.87
C GLY A 56 4.37 3.06 -5.88
N LEU A 57 3.39 3.94 -6.09
CA LEU A 57 3.08 5.05 -5.19
C LEU A 57 2.67 4.54 -3.81
N LEU A 58 1.85 3.49 -3.75
CA LEU A 58 1.43 2.89 -2.49
C LEU A 58 2.62 2.35 -1.70
N VAL A 59 3.46 1.53 -2.34
CA VAL A 59 4.69 1.00 -1.74
C VAL A 59 5.57 2.14 -1.23
N PHE A 60 5.75 3.19 -2.04
CA PHE A 60 6.51 4.36 -1.63
C PHE A 60 5.91 5.04 -0.38
N ILE A 61 4.60 5.30 -0.37
CA ILE A 61 3.92 5.95 0.75
C ILE A 61 4.06 5.15 2.03
N VAL A 62 3.79 3.84 2.01
CA VAL A 62 3.82 3.04 3.24
C VAL A 62 5.24 2.91 3.82
N LEU A 63 6.24 2.72 2.95
CA LEU A 63 7.63 2.63 3.40
C LEU A 63 8.17 3.98 3.89
N LEU A 64 7.82 5.08 3.21
CA LEU A 64 8.19 6.42 3.65
C LEU A 64 7.53 6.76 4.98
N ASN A 65 6.25 6.40 5.14
CA ASN A 65 5.53 6.57 6.40
C ASN A 65 6.21 5.81 7.53
N ASP A 66 6.53 4.52 7.34
CA ASP A 66 7.19 3.69 8.34
C ASP A 66 8.59 4.22 8.69
N TRP A 67 9.30 4.79 7.71
CA TRP A 67 10.59 5.43 7.95
C TRP A 67 10.47 6.70 8.79
N ALA A 68 9.46 7.53 8.53
CA ALA A 68 9.22 8.76 9.29
C ALA A 68 8.67 8.49 10.70
N ASP A 69 7.85 7.46 10.85
CA ASP A 69 7.11 7.16 12.07
C ASP A 69 7.85 6.19 13.03
N GLN A 70 9.12 5.85 12.77
CA GLN A 70 9.86 4.84 13.55
C GLN A 70 9.75 5.02 15.07
N GLU A 71 9.91 6.26 15.54
CA GLU A 71 9.87 6.59 16.97
C GLU A 71 8.45 6.53 17.54
N VAL A 72 7.47 7.07 16.80
CA VAL A 72 6.06 7.07 17.20
C VAL A 72 5.52 5.64 17.25
N ASP A 73 5.88 4.81 16.27
CA ASP A 73 5.52 3.40 16.22
C ASP A 73 6.17 2.59 17.34
N ARG A 74 7.38 2.96 17.79
CA ARG A 74 8.00 2.35 18.97
C ARG A 74 7.19 2.68 20.22
N ILE A 75 6.91 3.95 20.47
CA ILE A 75 6.12 4.40 21.62
C ILE A 75 4.74 3.72 21.61
N LYS A 76 4.09 3.63 20.44
CA LYS A 76 2.79 2.97 20.30
C LYS A 76 2.84 1.50 20.70
N ARG A 77 3.90 0.76 20.32
CA ARG A 77 4.10 -0.64 20.73
C ARG A 77 4.33 -0.78 22.23
N ASP A 78 5.01 0.18 22.84
CA ASP A 78 5.24 0.19 24.29
C ASP A 78 3.94 0.50 25.06
N MET A 79 3.10 1.39 24.54
CA MET A 79 1.81 1.77 25.13
C MET A 79 0.73 0.70 24.96
N PHE A 80 0.72 -0.01 23.84
CA PHE A 80 -0.30 -1.01 23.48
C PHE A 80 0.37 -2.33 23.06
N PRO A 81 0.90 -3.10 24.02
CA PRO A 81 1.70 -4.29 23.73
C PRO A 81 0.90 -5.45 23.10
N ASP A 82 -0.41 -5.50 23.35
CA ASP A 82 -1.31 -6.53 22.80
C ASP A 82 -2.01 -6.13 21.50
N GLY A 83 -1.82 -4.87 21.05
CA GLY A 83 -2.48 -4.29 19.87
C GLY A 83 -3.62 -3.34 20.20
#